data_AF-A0A1F7RAP2-F1
#
_entry.id   AF-A0A1F7RAP2-F1
#
_cell.length_a   1.000
_cell.length_b   1.000
_cell.length_c   1.000
_cell.angle_alpha   90.00
_cell.angle_beta   90.00
_cell.angle_gamma   90.00
#
_symmetry.space_group_name_H-M   'P 1'
#
loop_
_entity.id
_entity.type
_entity.pdbx_description
1 polymer ?
#
loop_
_entity_poly.entity_id
_entity_poly.type
_entity_poly.pdbx_seq_one_letter_code
_entity_poly.pdbx_strand_id
1 'polypeptide(L)'
;MRKIFFIFLIITALSSFSLLASADEYDRDEAFVSWKLMAYAIYPAGYIIENAIVKPTHWLISLPLLKEISGHEELSKIPFAFDKEKTKETEAGKNWIH
;
A
#
# COMPACT_ATOMS: atom_id res chain seq x y z
N MET A 1 -10.62 -13.39 36.01
CA MET A 1 -9.47 -14.32 36.01
C MET A 1 -9.36 -15.14 34.73
N ARG A 2 -10.32 -16.02 34.40
CA ARG A 2 -10.23 -16.94 33.24
C ARG A 2 -9.98 -16.24 31.89
N LYS A 3 -10.64 -15.10 31.63
CA LYS A 3 -10.49 -14.33 30.37
C LYS A 3 -9.09 -13.70 30.22
N ILE A 4 -8.48 -13.26 31.32
CA ILE A 4 -7.14 -12.65 31.33
C ILE A 4 -6.08 -13.70 31.03
N PHE A 5 -6.26 -14.90 31.59
CA PHE A 5 -5.40 -16.04 31.30
C PHE A 5 -5.43 -16.44 29.82
N PHE A 6 -6.62 -16.44 29.20
CA PHE A 6 -6.75 -16.69 27.76
C PHE A 6 -6.08 -15.62 26.90
N ILE A 7 -6.22 -14.34 27.25
CA ILE A 7 -5.55 -13.25 26.54
C ILE A 7 -4.03 -13.41 26.64
N PHE A 8 -3.51 -13.70 27.83
CA PHE A 8 -2.08 -13.91 28.04
C PHE A 8 -1.56 -15.08 27.20
N LEU A 9 -2.29 -16.21 27.18
CA LEU A 9 -1.94 -17.39 26.41
C LEU A 9 -1.93 -17.12 24.89
N ILE A 10 -2.88 -16.32 24.38
CA ILE A 10 -2.93 -15.92 22.98
C ILE A 10 -1.72 -15.04 22.64
N ILE A 11 -1.37 -14.07 23.48
CA ILE A 11 -0.21 -13.21 23.27
C ILE A 11 1.08 -14.04 23.24
N THR A 12 1.25 -14.97 24.19
CA THR A 12 2.43 -15.85 24.24
C THR A 12 2.51 -16.77 23.01
N ALA A 13 1.36 -17.28 22.54
CA ALA A 13 1.30 -18.10 21.33
C ALA A 13 1.68 -17.30 20.07
N LEU A 14 1.22 -16.05 19.96
CA LEU A 14 1.57 -15.17 18.83
C LEU A 14 3.06 -14.81 18.83
N SER A 15 3.68 -14.58 19.99
CA SER A 15 5.12 -14.29 20.09
C SER A 15 6.02 -15.48 19.76
N SER A 16 5.49 -16.71 19.82
CA SER A 16 6.24 -17.93 19.50
C SER A 16 6.32 -18.21 17.99
N PHE A 17 5.54 -17.49 17.17
CA PHE A 17 5.53 -17.58 15.70
C PHE A 17 6.52 -16.60 15.06
N SER A 18 7.75 -16.54 15.58
CA SER A 18 8.86 -15.92 14.83
C SER A 18 9.28 -16.91 13.75
N LEU A 19 8.72 -16.76 12.55
CA LEU A 19 9.19 -17.46 11.36
C LEU A 19 10.70 -17.27 11.26
N LEU A 20 11.43 -18.38 11.02
CA LEU A 20 12.87 -18.34 10.82
C LEU A 20 13.12 -17.45 9.61
N ALA A 21 13.54 -16.21 9.85
CA ALA A 21 13.89 -15.28 8.80
C ALA A 21 15.12 -15.84 8.09
N SER A 22 14.91 -16.50 6.95
CA SER A 22 16.00 -16.81 6.03
C SER A 22 16.51 -15.46 5.56
N ALA A 23 17.73 -15.10 5.95
CA ALA A 23 18.38 -13.93 5.40
C ALA A 23 18.43 -14.13 3.88
N ASP A 24 17.92 -13.15 3.14
CA ASP A 24 18.16 -13.05 1.71
C ASP A 24 19.69 -13.11 1.49
N GLU A 25 20.14 -13.74 0.40
CA GLU A 25 21.56 -13.96 0.18
C GLU A 25 22.27 -12.60 0.16
N TYR A 26 23.26 -12.43 1.03
CA TYR A 26 23.86 -11.13 1.27
C TYR A 26 24.70 -10.71 0.07
N ASP A 27 24.11 -9.93 -0.85
CA ASP A 27 24.81 -9.33 -1.97
C ASP A 27 25.68 -8.16 -1.49
N ARG A 28 27.00 -8.40 -1.49
CA ARG A 28 28.00 -7.44 -1.03
C ARG A 28 28.13 -6.23 -1.94
N ASP A 29 27.81 -6.38 -3.21
CA ASP A 29 27.93 -5.31 -4.20
C ASP A 29 26.80 -4.28 -4.01
N GLU A 30 25.67 -4.72 -3.47
CA GLU A 30 24.52 -3.88 -3.16
C GLU A 30 24.45 -3.39 -1.70
N ALA A 31 25.17 -4.04 -0.78
CA ALA A 31 25.03 -3.79 0.66
C ALA A 31 25.53 -2.41 1.11
N PHE A 32 26.51 -1.84 0.44
CA PHE A 32 27.16 -0.57 0.84
C PHE A 32 26.77 0.62 -0.04
N VAL A 33 25.68 0.51 -0.78
CA VAL A 33 25.19 1.62 -1.59
C VAL A 33 24.70 2.74 -0.67
N SER A 34 25.34 3.91 -0.72
CA SER A 34 25.14 5.01 0.22
C SER A 34 23.69 5.44 0.38
N TRP A 35 22.90 5.45 -0.71
CA TRP A 35 21.49 5.83 -0.63
C TRP A 35 20.66 4.80 0.13
N LYS A 36 20.98 3.50 0.01
CA LYS A 36 20.29 2.42 0.77
C LYS A 36 20.58 2.58 2.26
N LEU A 37 21.83 2.84 2.64
CA LEU A 37 22.22 3.08 4.03
C LEU A 37 21.49 4.30 4.62
N MET A 38 21.38 5.39 3.85
CA MET A 38 20.61 6.56 4.26
C MET A 38 19.11 6.24 4.41
N ALA A 39 18.54 5.48 3.48
CA ALA A 39 17.15 5.04 3.55
C ALA A 39 16.90 4.18 4.80
N TYR A 40 17.80 3.24 5.14
CA TYR A 40 17.70 2.44 6.36
C TYR A 40 17.76 3.29 7.62
N ALA A 41 18.61 4.32 7.66
CA ALA A 41 18.69 5.24 8.79
C ALA A 41 17.40 6.07 8.97
N ILE A 42 16.76 6.47 7.87
CA ILE A 42 15.53 7.29 7.89
C ILE A 42 14.27 6.41 8.07
N TYR A 43 14.33 5.12 7.71
CA TYR A 43 13.19 4.23 7.66
C TYR A 43 12.34 4.21 8.95
N PRO A 44 12.90 4.09 10.16
CA PRO A 44 12.10 4.09 11.38
C PRO A 44 11.29 5.38 11.57
N ALA A 45 11.88 6.54 11.23
CA ALA A 45 11.19 7.83 11.30
C ALA A 45 10.07 7.89 10.26
N GLY A 46 10.35 7.47 9.02
CA GLY A 46 9.35 7.37 7.96
C GLY A 46 8.18 6.46 8.34
N TYR A 47 8.46 5.30 8.94
CA TYR A 47 7.45 4.37 9.43
C TYR A 47 6.57 4.98 10.52
N ILE A 48 7.16 5.72 11.47
CA ILE A 48 6.40 6.40 12.52
C ILE A 48 5.50 7.48 11.90
N ILE A 49 6.03 8.31 11.01
CA ILE A 49 5.27 9.37 10.33
C ILE A 49 4.12 8.79 9.52
N GLU A 50 4.38 7.72 8.77
CA GLU A 50 3.38 7.04 7.95
C GLU A 50 2.18 6.56 8.80
N ASN A 51 2.46 5.90 9.92
CA ASN A 51 1.41 5.32 10.75
C ASN A 51 0.74 6.34 11.69
N ALA A 52 1.47 7.35 12.17
CA ALA A 52 0.96 8.33 13.13
C ALA A 52 0.27 9.52 12.45
N ILE A 53 0.69 9.89 11.24
CA ILE A 53 0.23 11.11 10.57
C ILE A 53 -0.43 10.77 9.24
N VAL A 54 0.28 10.12 8.31
CA VAL A 54 -0.18 9.96 6.93
C VAL A 54 -1.46 9.12 6.86
N LYS A 55 -1.45 7.90 7.41
CA LYS A 55 -2.61 7.00 7.39
C LYS A 55 -3.83 7.57 8.12
N PRO A 56 -3.72 8.11 9.35
CA PRO A 56 -4.86 8.72 10.02
C PRO A 56 -5.41 9.93 9.27
N THR A 57 -4.54 10.76 8.71
CA THR A 57 -4.95 11.93 7.91
C THR A 57 -5.67 11.49 6.64
N HIS A 58 -5.15 10.49 5.93
CA HIS A 58 -5.80 9.96 4.74
C HIS A 58 -7.18 9.37 5.06
N TRP A 59 -7.28 8.61 6.15
CA TRP A 59 -8.56 8.09 6.63
C TRP A 59 -9.53 9.23 6.97
N LEU A 60 -9.07 10.26 7.68
CA LEU A 60 -9.90 11.40 8.06
C LEU A 60 -10.48 12.11 6.82
N ILE A 61 -9.64 12.38 5.83
CA ILE A 61 -10.05 13.02 4.57
C ILE A 61 -11.02 12.14 3.77
N SER A 62 -10.95 10.82 3.91
CA SER A 62 -11.86 9.88 3.24
C SER A 62 -13.28 9.85 3.82
N LEU A 63 -13.52 10.50 4.97
CA LEU A 63 -14.84 10.54 5.59
C LEU A 63 -15.87 11.26 4.70
N PRO A 64 -17.13 10.78 4.67
CA PRO A 64 -18.18 11.36 3.82
C PRO A 64 -18.45 12.84 4.11
N LEU A 65 -18.27 13.27 5.36
CA LEU A 65 -18.42 14.67 5.78
C LEU A 65 -17.34 15.60 5.21
N LEU A 66 -16.17 15.05 4.88
CA LEU A 66 -15.04 15.80 4.32
C LEU A 66 -14.92 15.62 2.79
N LYS A 67 -15.80 14.82 2.17
CA LYS A 67 -15.84 14.64 0.70
C LYS A 67 -16.04 15.96 -0.04
N GLU A 68 -16.90 16.85 0.45
CA GLU A 68 -17.16 18.15 -0.17
C GLU A 68 -15.94 19.10 -0.16
N ILE A 69 -15.07 18.99 0.84
CA ILE A 69 -13.89 19.86 1.00
C ILE A 69 -12.65 19.23 0.34
N SER A 70 -12.54 17.89 0.37
CA SER A 70 -11.41 17.14 -0.18
C SER A 70 -11.33 17.16 -1.71
N GLY A 71 -12.44 17.49 -2.40
CA GLY A 71 -12.50 17.53 -3.86
C GLY A 71 -12.27 16.17 -4.54
N HIS A 72 -12.29 15.06 -3.80
CA HIS A 72 -12.27 13.73 -4.38
C HIS A 72 -13.63 13.45 -5.01
N GLU A 73 -13.80 13.88 -6.27
CA GLU A 73 -14.79 13.28 -7.15
C GLU A 73 -14.50 11.78 -7.21
N GLU A 74 -15.50 11.00 -6.84
CA GLU A 74 -15.49 9.56 -6.96
C GLU A 74 -15.08 9.18 -8.39
N LEU A 75 -13.86 8.68 -8.59
CA LEU A 75 -13.40 8.12 -9.87
C LEU A 75 -14.29 6.95 -10.34
N SER A 76 -15.16 6.43 -9.46
CA SER A 76 -16.26 5.52 -9.81
C SER A 76 -17.32 6.16 -10.73
N LYS A 77 -17.30 7.48 -10.92
CA LYS A 77 -18.16 8.23 -11.86
C LYS A 77 -17.51 8.44 -13.24
N ILE A 78 -16.45 7.72 -13.58
CA ILE A 78 -16.05 7.54 -14.98
C ILE A 78 -16.58 6.18 -15.46
N PRO A 79 -17.90 6.00 -15.69
CA PRO A 79 -18.30 4.98 -16.63
C PRO A 79 -17.84 5.48 -18.00
N PHE A 80 -17.20 4.61 -18.80
CA PHE A 80 -17.28 4.70 -20.26
C PHE A 80 -16.30 5.63 -21.04
N ALA A 81 -15.16 6.07 -20.49
CA ALA A 81 -14.14 6.76 -21.30
C ALA A 81 -13.06 5.81 -21.89
N PHE A 82 -12.71 4.74 -21.18
CA PHE A 82 -11.61 3.84 -21.59
C PHE A 82 -12.00 2.80 -22.64
N ASP A 83 -13.29 2.48 -22.77
CA ASP A 83 -13.79 1.48 -23.72
C ASP A 83 -13.99 2.07 -25.14
N LYS A 84 -14.23 3.37 -25.24
CA LYS A 84 -14.44 4.07 -26.53
C LYS A 84 -13.16 4.21 -27.37
N GLU A 85 -12.00 4.24 -26.75
CA GLU A 85 -10.73 4.34 -27.48
C GLU A 85 -10.32 2.99 -28.06
N LYS A 86 -10.48 1.90 -27.29
CA LYS A 86 -10.19 0.53 -27.75
C LYS A 86 -11.11 0.06 -28.88
N THR A 87 -12.38 0.48 -28.86
CA THR A 87 -13.32 0.17 -29.94
C THR A 87 -13.00 0.91 -31.24
N LYS A 88 -12.52 2.16 -31.19
CA LYS A 88 -12.12 2.91 -32.39
C LYS A 88 -10.88 2.35 -33.08
N GLU A 89 -9.88 1.88 -32.33
CA GLU A 89 -8.71 1.23 -32.93
C GLU A 89 -9.07 -0.09 -33.61
N THR A 90 -10.02 -0.84 -33.03
CA THR A 90 -10.47 -2.13 -33.57
C THR A 90 -11.27 -1.94 -34.87
N GLU A 91 -12.07 -0.88 -35.00
CA GLU A 91 -12.77 -0.56 -36.25
C GLU A 91 -11.84 0.04 -37.31
N ALA A 92 -10.87 0.89 -36.91
CA ALA A 92 -9.89 1.45 -37.84
C ALA A 92 -8.99 0.37 -38.46
N GLY A 93 -8.59 -0.65 -37.69
CA GLY A 93 -7.80 -1.78 -38.20
C GLY A 93 -8.55 -2.72 -39.13
N LYS A 94 -9.89 -2.72 -39.10
CA LYS A 94 -10.73 -3.60 -39.94
C LYS A 94 -10.93 -3.07 -41.36
N ASN A 95 -10.71 -1.76 -41.59
CA ASN A 95 -10.85 -1.12 -42.90
C ASN A 95 -9.60 -1.25 -43.81
N TRP A 96 -8.50 -1.82 -43.32
CA TRP A 96 -7.27 -2.05 -44.10
C TRP A 96 -7.16 -3.47 -44.67
N ILE A 97 -8.17 -4.32 -44.45
CA ILE A 97 -8.22 -5.69 -44.96
C ILE A 97 -9.41 -5.81 -45.93
N HIS A 98 -9.33 -5.10 -47.05
CA HIS A 98 -10.05 -5.41 -48.29
C HIS A 98 -9.26 -4.89 -49.49
#